data_AF-A0A4R4KAY5-F1
#
_entry.id   AF-A0A4R4KAY5-F1
#
_cell.length_a   1.000
_cell.length_b   1.000
_cell.length_c   1.000
_cell.angle_alpha   90.00
_cell.angle_beta   90.00
_cell.angle_gamma   90.00
#
_symmetry.space_group_name_H-M   'P 1'
#
loop_
_entity.id
_entity.type
_entity.pdbx_description
1 polymer ?
#
loop_
_entity_poly.entity_id
_entity_poly.type
_entity_poly.pdbx_seq_one_letter_code
_entity_poly.pdbx_strand_id
1 'polypeptide(L)'
;MNKLIIRISWILIILGGLISFIFIYYTKTDGYVFWGNEKIDFATTGQFGDFLGGVVGTAFSLAGTFLIYLSFKEQTTSNKKEGFETTFFELVNLHRENVNQINYTKYDNGTLRKAEHRKVFRLIFQEFLECFKEVKKFSNSKNIEDYIKPKYNLTLKEIIKKNNLKCDLIEIALIDIAYSIVFFGVGEDGEIILKDRFKRKYNSLFFYQLLKYIKLKPKKENEKRYEIWENLLKLNFKEYKSVNLEYYKYRQHNTIETLSEEAKKLIYKTEFNKYYGGHQHRLGHYFRHLFQCYKYLNYDSDLTENEKYFYGKTLRAQLSTYEQALIFINSISSLGQKWELTPEIDLLKKHSDIANSKLITKYNIIKNLPGHHLLGIRYKSYYPEVKYETEE
;
A
#
# COMPACT_ATOMS: atom_id res chain seq x y z
N MET A 1 -32.88 -15.61 -8.16
CA MET A 1 -33.61 -14.85 -9.20
C MET A 1 -33.22 -15.28 -10.62
N ASN A 2 -31.96 -15.19 -11.05
CA ASN A 2 -31.56 -15.56 -12.41
C ASN A 2 -31.92 -17.03 -12.78
N LYS A 3 -31.68 -18.00 -11.89
CA LYS A 3 -32.08 -19.41 -12.08
C LYS A 3 -33.59 -19.63 -12.22
N LEU A 4 -34.41 -18.77 -11.61
CA LEU A 4 -35.87 -18.84 -11.69
C LEU A 4 -36.35 -18.34 -13.06
N ILE A 5 -35.81 -17.22 -13.52
CA ILE A 5 -36.13 -16.64 -14.83
C ILE A 5 -35.74 -17.62 -15.95
N ILE A 6 -34.56 -18.24 -15.86
CA ILE A 6 -34.13 -19.27 -16.82
C ILE A 6 -35.12 -20.43 -16.86
N ARG A 7 -35.57 -20.94 -15.69
CA ARG A 7 -36.56 -22.03 -15.63
C ARG A 7 -37.89 -21.62 -16.24
N ILE A 8 -38.37 -20.40 -15.97
CA ILE A 8 -39.61 -19.87 -16.54
C ILE A 8 -39.49 -19.76 -18.06
N SER A 9 -38.38 -19.24 -18.59
CA SER A 9 -38.13 -19.19 -20.03
C SER A 9 -38.17 -20.58 -20.67
N TRP A 10 -37.54 -21.59 -20.07
CA TRP A 10 -37.59 -22.96 -20.56
C TRP A 10 -39.00 -23.57 -20.51
N ILE A 11 -39.76 -23.30 -19.46
CA ILE A 11 -41.16 -23.76 -19.35
C ILE A 11 -42.01 -23.15 -20.48
N LEU A 12 -41.85 -21.85 -20.76
CA LEU A 12 -42.57 -21.18 -21.85
C LEU A 12 -42.21 -21.75 -23.23
N ILE A 13 -40.93 -22.09 -23.46
CA ILE A 13 -40.48 -22.71 -24.71
C ILE A 13 -41.05 -24.13 -24.84
N ILE A 14 -41.01 -24.94 -23.78
CA ILE A 14 -41.55 -26.30 -23.79
C ILE A 14 -43.07 -26.27 -23.98
N LEU A 15 -43.77 -25.38 -23.29
CA LEU A 15 -45.22 -25.22 -23.40
C LEU A 15 -45.64 -24.75 -24.80
N GLY A 16 -44.94 -23.76 -25.37
CA GLY A 16 -45.17 -23.34 -26.75
C GLY A 16 -44.91 -24.46 -27.76
N GLY A 17 -43.84 -25.23 -27.60
CA GLY A 17 -43.55 -26.39 -28.44
C GLY A 17 -44.59 -27.50 -28.32
N LEU A 18 -45.09 -27.75 -27.11
CA LEU A 18 -46.11 -28.76 -26.83
C LEU A 18 -47.47 -28.35 -27.41
N ILE A 19 -47.85 -27.07 -27.30
CA ILE A 19 -49.05 -26.52 -27.96
C ILE A 19 -48.95 -26.67 -29.47
N SER A 20 -47.81 -26.31 -30.08
CA SER A 20 -47.56 -26.52 -31.51
C SER A 20 -47.71 -27.99 -31.90
N PHE A 21 -47.12 -28.89 -31.13
CA PHE A 21 -47.15 -30.33 -31.41
C PHE A 21 -48.58 -30.90 -31.35
N ILE A 22 -49.33 -30.56 -30.29
CA ILE A 22 -50.73 -30.97 -30.13
C ILE A 22 -51.58 -30.42 -31.29
N PHE A 23 -51.39 -29.15 -31.65
CA PHE A 23 -52.15 -28.51 -32.72
C PHE A 23 -51.85 -29.11 -34.10
N ILE A 24 -50.59 -29.44 -34.40
CA ILE A 24 -50.20 -30.16 -35.62
C ILE A 24 -50.78 -31.58 -35.65
N TYR A 25 -50.84 -32.25 -34.49
CA TYR A 25 -51.44 -33.59 -34.41
C TYR A 25 -52.94 -33.57 -34.73
N TYR A 26 -53.70 -32.65 -34.13
CA TYR A 26 -55.14 -32.51 -34.38
C TYR A 26 -55.45 -32.11 -35.84
N THR A 27 -54.66 -31.20 -36.42
CA THR A 27 -54.88 -30.82 -37.83
C THR A 27 -54.61 -31.97 -38.80
N LYS A 28 -53.66 -32.86 -38.49
CA LYS A 28 -53.45 -34.10 -39.26
C LYS A 28 -54.61 -35.08 -39.12
N THR A 29 -55.22 -35.22 -37.95
CA THR A 29 -56.39 -36.10 -37.76
C THR A 29 -57.63 -35.58 -38.47
N ASP A 30 -57.74 -34.27 -38.66
CA ASP A 30 -58.83 -33.62 -39.40
C ASP A 30 -58.61 -33.64 -40.94
N GLY A 31 -57.57 -34.35 -41.41
CA GLY A 31 -57.32 -34.57 -42.84
C GLY A 31 -56.50 -33.48 -43.53
N TYR A 32 -55.95 -32.51 -42.80
CA TYR A 32 -55.11 -31.46 -43.37
C TYR A 32 -53.66 -31.94 -43.55
N VAL A 33 -53.22 -32.06 -44.81
CA VAL A 33 -51.86 -32.51 -45.14
C VAL A 33 -51.02 -31.32 -45.62
N PHE A 34 -50.11 -30.85 -44.76
CA PHE A 34 -49.18 -29.75 -45.07
C PHE A 34 -48.18 -30.07 -46.19
N TRP A 35 -47.84 -31.35 -46.37
CA TRP A 35 -46.84 -31.82 -47.35
C TRP A 35 -47.48 -32.92 -48.21
N GLY A 36 -48.09 -32.53 -49.32
CA GLY A 36 -48.79 -33.42 -50.25
C GLY A 36 -48.80 -32.90 -51.69
N ASN A 37 -49.30 -33.71 -52.63
CA ASN A 37 -49.39 -33.39 -54.06
C ASN A 37 -50.60 -32.47 -54.42
N GLU A 38 -51.39 -32.06 -53.43
CA GLU A 38 -52.56 -31.21 -53.62
C GLU A 38 -52.23 -29.72 -53.49
N LYS A 39 -53.02 -28.86 -54.14
CA LYS A 39 -52.84 -27.40 -54.08
C LYS A 39 -53.15 -26.93 -52.65
N ILE A 40 -52.16 -26.33 -52.00
CA ILE A 40 -52.29 -25.74 -50.66
C ILE A 40 -53.35 -24.63 -50.69
N ASP A 41 -54.36 -24.73 -49.83
CA ASP A 41 -55.30 -23.63 -49.60
C ASP A 41 -54.69 -22.60 -48.66
N PHE A 42 -54.29 -21.47 -49.25
CA PHE A 42 -53.66 -20.37 -48.54
C PHE A 42 -54.58 -19.70 -47.50
N ALA A 43 -55.91 -19.78 -47.65
CA ALA A 43 -56.84 -19.17 -46.70
C ALA A 43 -56.88 -19.93 -45.36
N THR A 44 -57.02 -21.26 -45.42
CA THR A 44 -57.00 -22.14 -44.24
C THR A 44 -55.60 -22.25 -43.63
N THR A 45 -54.54 -22.31 -44.46
CA THR A 45 -53.16 -22.28 -43.98
C THR A 45 -52.84 -20.96 -43.27
N GLY A 46 -53.39 -19.83 -43.74
CA GLY A 46 -53.22 -18.51 -43.11
C GLY A 46 -53.77 -18.47 -41.69
N GLN A 47 -54.99 -18.95 -41.47
CA GLN A 47 -55.61 -19.01 -40.14
C GLN A 47 -54.84 -19.92 -39.16
N PHE A 48 -54.25 -21.00 -39.67
CA PHE A 48 -53.36 -21.86 -38.88
C PHE A 48 -52.09 -21.10 -38.44
N GLY A 49 -51.49 -20.34 -39.36
CA GLY A 49 -50.37 -19.46 -39.07
C GLY A 49 -50.71 -18.39 -38.02
N ASP A 50 -51.91 -17.82 -38.06
CA ASP A 50 -52.37 -16.82 -37.10
C ASP A 50 -52.48 -17.38 -35.68
N PHE A 51 -52.99 -18.60 -35.51
CA PHE A 51 -53.07 -19.25 -34.20
C PHE A 51 -51.68 -19.57 -33.62
N LEU A 52 -50.81 -20.21 -34.41
CA LEU A 52 -49.45 -20.52 -33.97
C LEU A 52 -48.64 -19.24 -33.71
N GLY A 53 -48.72 -18.25 -34.60
CA GLY A 53 -48.05 -16.96 -34.43
C GLY A 53 -48.56 -16.20 -33.20
N GLY A 54 -49.88 -16.19 -33.00
CA GLY A 54 -50.52 -15.49 -31.87
C GLY A 54 -50.26 -16.15 -30.52
N VAL A 55 -50.38 -17.48 -30.41
CA VAL A 55 -50.28 -18.19 -29.12
C VAL A 55 -48.84 -18.66 -28.85
N VAL A 56 -48.23 -19.35 -29.80
CA VAL A 56 -46.88 -19.90 -29.63
C VAL A 56 -45.83 -18.82 -29.83
N GLY A 57 -46.02 -17.94 -30.82
CA GLY A 57 -45.13 -16.81 -31.07
C GLY A 57 -45.07 -15.84 -29.89
N THR A 58 -46.18 -15.59 -29.18
CA THR A 58 -46.16 -14.74 -27.96
C THR A 58 -45.46 -15.43 -26.79
N ALA A 59 -45.67 -16.73 -26.57
CA ALA A 59 -44.97 -17.50 -25.55
C ALA A 59 -43.44 -17.50 -25.79
N PHE A 60 -43.01 -17.70 -27.06
CA PHE A 60 -41.61 -17.63 -27.44
C PHE A 60 -41.04 -16.22 -27.35
N SER A 61 -41.81 -15.19 -27.73
CA SER A 61 -41.40 -13.78 -27.61
C SER A 61 -41.20 -13.40 -26.15
N LEU A 62 -42.07 -13.84 -25.24
CA LEU A 62 -41.94 -13.59 -23.81
C LEU A 62 -40.73 -14.33 -23.22
N ALA A 63 -40.53 -15.59 -23.60
CA ALA A 63 -39.35 -16.36 -23.20
C ALA A 63 -38.05 -15.70 -23.68
N GLY A 64 -38.01 -15.26 -24.94
CA GLY A 64 -36.89 -14.53 -25.54
C GLY A 64 -36.62 -13.20 -24.84
N THR A 65 -37.67 -12.45 -24.52
CA THR A 65 -37.56 -11.19 -23.75
C THR A 65 -36.90 -11.42 -22.39
N PHE A 66 -37.28 -12.47 -21.66
CA PHE A 66 -36.65 -12.82 -20.39
C PHE A 66 -35.18 -13.24 -20.55
N LEU A 67 -34.84 -13.99 -21.60
CA LEU A 67 -33.45 -14.38 -21.88
C LEU A 67 -32.59 -13.16 -22.24
N ILE A 68 -33.11 -12.25 -23.06
CA ILE A 68 -32.44 -10.99 -23.40
C ILE A 68 -32.23 -10.13 -22.16
N TYR A 69 -33.24 -10.01 -21.29
CA TYR A 69 -33.12 -9.29 -20.03
C TYR A 69 -32.01 -9.87 -19.13
N LEU A 70 -31.93 -11.20 -19.03
CA LEU A 70 -30.87 -11.87 -18.29
C LEU A 70 -29.48 -11.62 -18.90
N SER A 71 -29.39 -11.69 -20.23
CA SER A 71 -28.16 -11.40 -20.97
C SER A 71 -27.69 -9.96 -20.71
N PHE A 72 -28.57 -8.98 -20.79
CA PHE A 72 -28.25 -7.58 -20.45
C PHE A 72 -27.78 -7.45 -19.01
N LYS A 73 -28.43 -8.12 -18.06
CA LYS A 73 -28.01 -8.07 -16.65
C LYS A 73 -26.60 -8.65 -16.47
N GLU A 74 -26.31 -9.80 -17.06
CA GLU A 74 -24.98 -10.42 -17.01
C GLU A 74 -23.93 -9.54 -17.69
N GLN A 75 -24.27 -8.95 -18.84
CA GLN A 75 -23.44 -7.98 -19.55
C GLN A 75 -23.16 -6.75 -18.68
N THR A 76 -24.13 -6.20 -17.95
CA THR A 76 -23.87 -5.05 -17.05
C THR A 76 -22.87 -5.39 -15.95
N THR A 77 -22.93 -6.59 -15.38
CA THR A 77 -21.96 -7.05 -14.38
C THR A 77 -20.58 -7.24 -15.00
N SER A 78 -20.50 -7.85 -16.19
CA SER A 78 -19.26 -8.01 -16.94
C SER A 78 -18.62 -6.66 -17.27
N ASN A 79 -19.40 -5.71 -17.80
CA ASN A 79 -18.92 -4.38 -18.18
C ASN A 79 -18.39 -3.59 -16.98
N LYS A 80 -19.04 -3.70 -15.81
CA LYS A 80 -18.55 -3.09 -14.56
C LYS A 80 -17.20 -3.65 -14.15
N LYS A 81 -17.06 -4.98 -14.20
CA LYS A 81 -15.80 -5.65 -13.88
C LYS A 81 -14.69 -5.27 -14.85
N GLU A 82 -14.98 -5.22 -16.15
CA GLU A 82 -14.04 -4.78 -17.19
C GLU A 82 -13.61 -3.32 -16.98
N GLY A 83 -14.56 -2.43 -16.64
CA GLY A 83 -14.26 -1.03 -16.31
C GLY A 83 -13.38 -0.89 -15.06
N PHE A 84 -13.64 -1.69 -14.02
CA PHE A 84 -12.77 -1.80 -12.85
C PHE A 84 -11.37 -2.28 -13.25
N GLU A 85 -11.26 -3.39 -13.99
CA GLU A 85 -9.98 -3.99 -14.39
C GLU A 85 -9.15 -3.01 -15.21
N THR A 86 -9.77 -2.34 -16.18
CA THR A 86 -9.11 -1.30 -16.99
C THR A 86 -8.52 -0.20 -16.12
N THR A 87 -9.31 0.34 -15.20
CA THR A 87 -8.86 1.40 -14.28
C THR A 87 -7.78 0.89 -13.34
N PHE A 88 -7.93 -0.32 -12.80
CA PHE A 88 -6.98 -0.95 -11.90
C PHE A 88 -5.61 -1.17 -12.57
N PHE A 89 -5.60 -1.75 -13.78
CA PHE A 89 -4.35 -1.98 -14.51
C PHE A 89 -3.71 -0.67 -14.97
N GLU A 90 -4.49 0.37 -15.26
CA GLU A 90 -3.95 1.70 -15.52
C GLU A 90 -3.26 2.30 -14.29
N LEU A 91 -3.87 2.19 -13.10
CA LEU A 91 -3.23 2.60 -11.85
C LEU A 91 -1.94 1.81 -11.59
N VAL A 92 -1.92 0.51 -11.88
CA VAL A 92 -0.71 -0.33 -11.77
C VAL A 92 0.38 0.14 -12.75
N ASN A 93 0.01 0.47 -13.99
CA ASN A 93 0.93 0.99 -15.00
C ASN A 93 1.53 2.32 -14.57
N LEU A 94 0.69 3.29 -14.19
CA LEU A 94 1.12 4.58 -13.66
C LEU A 94 2.01 4.42 -12.41
N HIS A 95 1.76 3.41 -11.57
CA HIS A 95 2.63 3.12 -10.43
C HIS A 95 4.00 2.63 -10.88
N ARG A 96 4.05 1.74 -11.88
CA ARG A 96 5.30 1.27 -12.49
C ARG A 96 6.06 2.41 -13.17
N GLU A 97 5.36 3.34 -13.82
CA GLU A 97 5.96 4.54 -14.40
C GLU A 97 6.58 5.43 -13.33
N ASN A 98 5.88 5.68 -12.21
CA ASN A 98 6.44 6.40 -11.07
C ASN A 98 7.74 5.74 -10.58
N VAL A 99 7.77 4.40 -10.49
CA VAL A 99 8.99 3.65 -10.12
C VAL A 99 10.10 3.84 -11.16
N ASN A 100 9.77 3.81 -12.45
CA ASN A 100 10.74 3.97 -13.55
C ASN A 100 11.25 5.42 -13.69
N GLN A 101 10.54 6.42 -13.15
CA GLN A 101 11.01 7.81 -13.17
C GLN A 101 11.93 8.13 -11.98
N ILE A 102 11.99 7.27 -10.95
CA ILE A 102 12.80 7.51 -9.76
C ILE A 102 14.28 7.30 -10.09
N ASN A 103 15.04 8.39 -9.93
CA ASN A 103 16.49 8.41 -10.07
C ASN A 103 17.15 8.98 -8.82
N TYR A 104 18.29 8.41 -8.43
CA TYR A 104 19.08 8.89 -7.31
C TYR A 104 20.58 8.68 -7.54
N THR A 105 21.34 9.75 -7.43
CA THR A 105 22.80 9.75 -7.50
C THR A 105 23.39 9.92 -6.12
N LYS A 106 24.35 9.07 -5.77
CA LYS A 106 25.06 9.10 -4.50
C LYS A 106 26.55 8.87 -4.73
N TYR A 107 27.38 9.65 -4.05
CA TYR A 107 28.82 9.41 -4.02
C TYR A 107 29.15 8.27 -3.06
N ASP A 108 29.89 7.27 -3.54
CA ASP A 108 30.37 6.15 -2.76
C ASP A 108 31.80 5.78 -3.21
N ASN A 109 32.74 5.73 -2.27
CA ASN A 109 34.16 5.42 -2.51
C ASN A 109 34.79 6.20 -3.68
N GLY A 110 34.68 7.53 -3.67
CA GLY A 110 35.26 8.39 -4.71
C GLY A 110 34.55 8.35 -6.08
N THR A 111 33.50 7.52 -6.25
CA THR A 111 32.74 7.40 -7.50
C THR A 111 31.29 7.80 -7.33
N LEU A 112 30.73 8.49 -8.34
CA LEU A 112 29.32 8.84 -8.37
C LEU A 112 28.50 7.64 -8.84
N ARG A 113 27.84 6.95 -7.91
CA ARG A 113 26.94 5.84 -8.22
C ARG A 113 25.55 6.36 -8.55
N LYS A 114 25.09 6.11 -9.78
CA LYS A 114 23.70 6.35 -10.18
C LYS A 114 22.90 5.09 -9.91
N ALA A 115 21.89 5.19 -9.07
CA ALA A 115 20.83 4.20 -8.96
C ALA A 115 19.61 4.69 -9.73
N GLU A 116 19.06 3.79 -10.53
CA GLU A 116 17.88 4.03 -11.35
C GLU A 116 16.80 3.04 -10.97
N HIS A 117 15.55 3.51 -11.04
CA HIS A 117 14.35 2.70 -10.87
C HIS A 117 14.33 1.98 -9.51
N ARG A 118 14.13 0.66 -9.53
CA ARG A 118 14.08 -0.21 -8.34
C ARG A 118 15.35 -0.17 -7.49
N LYS A 119 16.52 0.10 -8.08
CA LYS A 119 17.79 0.15 -7.33
C LYS A 119 17.82 1.31 -6.33
N VAL A 120 17.03 2.36 -6.55
CA VAL A 120 16.95 3.51 -5.64
C VAL A 120 16.38 3.12 -4.28
N PHE A 121 15.37 2.23 -4.25
CA PHE A 121 14.77 1.75 -3.00
C PHE A 121 15.78 1.01 -2.12
N ARG A 122 16.72 0.26 -2.72
CA ARG A 122 17.83 -0.35 -1.98
C ARG A 122 18.71 0.70 -1.29
N LEU A 123 19.07 1.78 -1.99
CA LEU A 123 19.90 2.84 -1.41
C LEU A 123 19.18 3.59 -0.29
N ILE A 124 17.91 3.93 -0.50
CA ILE A 124 17.07 4.59 0.50
C ILE A 124 16.94 3.69 1.74
N PHE A 125 16.70 2.40 1.54
CA PHE A 125 16.61 1.45 2.63
C PHE A 125 17.94 1.36 3.40
N GLN A 126 19.09 1.33 2.71
CA GLN A 126 20.40 1.39 3.38
C GLN A 126 20.59 2.68 4.18
N GLU A 127 20.16 3.83 3.68
CA GLU A 127 20.21 5.10 4.41
C GLU A 127 19.34 5.09 5.66
N PHE A 128 18.15 4.49 5.57
CA PHE A 128 17.31 4.23 6.75
C PHE A 128 18.04 3.36 7.77
N LEU A 129 18.68 2.27 7.33
CA LEU A 129 19.42 1.39 8.23
C LEU A 129 20.59 2.10 8.92
N GLU A 130 21.35 2.93 8.18
CA GLU A 130 22.41 3.76 8.75
C GLU A 130 21.86 4.76 9.78
N CYS A 131 20.79 5.47 9.41
CA CYS A 131 20.16 6.46 10.28
C CYS A 131 19.62 5.81 11.56
N PHE A 132 18.97 4.65 11.43
CA PHE A 132 18.42 3.92 12.57
C PHE A 132 19.51 3.48 13.56
N LYS A 133 20.67 3.02 13.06
CA LYS A 133 21.83 2.70 13.91
C LYS A 133 22.35 3.92 14.66
N GLU A 134 22.45 5.06 14.00
CA GLU A 134 22.91 6.32 14.60
C GLU A 134 21.94 6.81 15.68
N VAL A 135 20.64 6.82 15.37
CA VAL A 135 19.57 7.19 16.31
C VAL A 135 19.57 6.25 17.51
N LYS A 136 19.73 4.94 17.30
CA LYS A 136 19.81 3.94 18.38
C LYS A 136 21.07 4.11 19.23
N LYS A 137 22.23 4.38 18.62
CA LYS A 137 23.49 4.66 19.36
C LYS A 137 23.35 5.90 20.24
N PHE A 138 22.68 6.94 19.76
CA PHE A 138 22.40 8.16 20.53
C PHE A 138 21.42 7.91 21.69
N SER A 139 20.51 6.94 21.51
CA SER A 139 19.41 6.64 22.44
C SER A 139 19.77 5.49 23.39
N ASN A 140 20.38 5.82 24.54
CA ASN A 140 20.87 4.83 25.52
C ASN A 140 20.17 4.86 26.90
N SER A 141 18.96 5.39 26.96
CA SER A 141 18.11 5.35 28.15
C SER A 141 17.11 4.21 28.03
N LYS A 142 16.78 3.60 29.17
CA LYS A 142 15.69 2.62 29.30
C LYS A 142 14.35 3.28 29.67
N ASN A 143 14.36 4.57 30.00
CA ASN A 143 13.17 5.29 30.43
C ASN A 143 12.43 5.87 29.23
N ILE A 144 11.14 5.54 29.10
CA ILE A 144 10.30 5.97 27.98
C ILE A 144 10.10 7.49 27.96
N GLU A 145 10.04 8.12 29.14
CA GLU A 145 9.78 9.56 29.32
C GLU A 145 10.92 10.45 28.79
N ASP A 146 12.13 9.89 28.67
CA ASP A 146 13.27 10.59 28.07
C ASP A 146 13.06 10.82 26.57
N TYR A 147 12.22 10.00 25.93
CA TYR A 147 12.00 10.00 24.49
C TYR A 147 10.63 10.53 24.09
N ILE A 148 9.58 10.04 24.76
CA ILE A 148 8.18 10.17 24.32
C ILE A 148 7.43 11.06 25.31
N LYS A 149 6.64 12.01 24.80
CA LYS A 149 5.77 12.82 25.65
C LYS A 149 4.62 11.97 26.25
N PRO A 150 4.15 12.26 27.47
CA PRO A 150 3.11 11.46 28.14
C PRO A 150 1.85 11.26 27.30
N LYS A 151 1.35 12.32 26.65
CA LYS A 151 0.16 12.26 25.79
C LYS A 151 0.33 11.30 24.61
N TYR A 152 1.48 11.34 23.93
CA TYR A 152 1.74 10.46 22.79
C TYR A 152 2.01 9.02 23.23
N ASN A 153 2.62 8.82 24.41
CA ASN A 153 2.80 7.50 25.01
C ASN A 153 1.45 6.78 25.22
N LEU A 154 0.42 7.49 25.69
CA LEU A 154 -0.93 6.93 25.82
C LEU A 154 -1.49 6.49 24.46
N THR A 155 -1.42 7.35 23.45
CA THR A 155 -1.89 7.04 22.09
C THR A 155 -1.15 5.82 21.49
N LEU A 156 0.16 5.72 21.67
CA LEU A 156 0.93 4.58 21.19
C LEU A 156 0.53 3.28 21.89
N LYS A 157 0.30 3.31 23.21
CA LYS A 157 -0.18 2.15 23.98
C LYS A 157 -1.55 1.68 23.50
N GLU A 158 -2.46 2.61 23.17
CA GLU A 158 -3.77 2.27 22.59
C GLU A 158 -3.63 1.60 21.23
N ILE A 159 -2.77 2.13 20.34
CA ILE A 159 -2.51 1.56 19.02
C ILE A 159 -1.93 0.14 19.14
N ILE A 160 -0.95 -0.06 20.03
CA ILE A 160 -0.34 -1.37 20.28
C ILE A 160 -1.37 -2.37 20.78
N LYS A 161 -2.19 -1.98 21.76
CA LYS A 161 -3.22 -2.84 22.34
C LYS A 161 -4.28 -3.22 21.30
N LYS A 162 -4.75 -2.27 20.50
CA LYS A 162 -5.77 -2.50 19.45
C LYS A 162 -5.29 -3.45 18.36
N ASN A 163 -3.99 -3.44 18.06
CA ASN A 163 -3.39 -4.23 16.99
C ASN A 163 -2.59 -5.45 17.48
N ASN A 164 -2.64 -5.78 18.77
CA ASN A 164 -1.95 -6.92 19.38
C ASN A 164 -0.43 -6.97 19.07
N LEU A 165 0.23 -5.82 19.04
CA LEU A 165 1.66 -5.74 18.69
C LEU A 165 2.54 -6.21 19.87
N LYS A 166 3.61 -6.94 19.58
CA LYS A 166 4.59 -7.46 20.56
C LYS A 166 5.94 -6.72 20.48
N CYS A 167 5.91 -5.40 20.41
CA CYS A 167 7.08 -4.56 20.19
C CYS A 167 7.31 -3.54 21.31
N ASP A 168 8.54 -3.03 21.39
CA ASP A 168 8.93 -1.99 22.35
C ASP A 168 8.49 -0.61 21.85
N LEU A 169 7.90 0.18 22.75
CA LEU A 169 7.50 1.57 22.53
C LEU A 169 8.69 2.44 22.13
N ILE A 170 9.85 2.21 22.76
CA ILE A 170 11.08 2.96 22.43
C ILE A 170 11.50 2.62 21.01
N GLU A 171 11.50 1.34 20.63
CA GLU A 171 11.86 0.91 19.28
C GLU A 171 10.95 1.54 18.21
N ILE A 172 9.62 1.56 18.42
CA ILE A 172 8.69 2.26 17.51
C ILE A 172 9.05 3.74 17.35
N ALA A 173 9.32 4.43 18.46
CA ALA A 173 9.68 5.84 18.43
C ALA A 173 10.99 6.08 17.67
N LEU A 174 12.01 5.25 17.89
CA LEU A 174 13.29 5.38 17.19
C LEU A 174 13.15 5.08 15.69
N ILE A 175 12.32 4.10 15.31
CA ILE A 175 12.00 3.82 13.90
C ILE A 175 11.30 5.00 13.26
N ASP A 176 10.26 5.56 13.90
CA ASP A 176 9.53 6.72 13.37
C ASP A 176 10.43 7.95 13.20
N ILE A 177 11.33 8.20 14.16
CA ILE A 177 12.29 9.30 14.08
C ILE A 177 13.29 9.08 12.95
N ALA A 178 13.92 7.91 12.88
CA ALA A 178 14.91 7.59 11.84
C ALA A 178 14.28 7.63 10.43
N TYR A 179 13.09 7.06 10.27
CA TYR A 179 12.39 7.08 9.00
C TYR A 179 11.96 8.50 8.61
N SER A 180 11.46 9.30 9.57
CA SER A 180 11.13 10.71 9.32
C SER A 180 12.37 11.50 8.87
N ILE A 181 13.52 11.30 9.53
CA ILE A 181 14.78 11.94 9.13
C ILE A 181 15.17 11.59 7.69
N VAL A 182 15.07 10.32 7.29
CA VAL A 182 15.39 9.90 5.92
C VAL A 182 14.37 10.38 4.91
N PHE A 183 13.09 10.45 5.29
CA PHE A 183 12.02 10.90 4.40
C PHE A 183 12.10 12.41 4.14
N PHE A 184 12.23 13.25 5.17
CA PHE A 184 12.23 14.72 5.03
C PHE A 184 13.62 15.32 4.84
N GLY A 185 14.65 14.64 5.33
CA GLY A 185 16.00 15.18 5.37
C GLY A 185 16.21 16.16 6.52
N VAL A 186 17.48 16.48 6.80
CA VAL A 186 17.90 17.45 7.82
C VAL A 186 18.47 18.74 7.21
N GLY A 187 18.09 18.99 5.95
CA GLY A 187 18.23 20.30 5.31
C GLY A 187 17.33 21.35 5.97
N GLU A 188 17.32 22.57 5.45
CA GLU A 188 16.59 23.69 6.06
C GLU A 188 15.09 23.43 6.15
N ASP A 189 14.44 23.12 5.03
CA ASP A 189 13.01 22.82 4.97
C ASP A 189 12.66 21.56 5.78
N GLY A 190 13.42 20.49 5.56
CA GLY A 190 13.20 19.21 6.23
C GLY A 190 13.28 19.32 7.76
N GLU A 191 14.24 20.09 8.28
CA GLU A 191 14.41 20.32 9.71
C GLU A 191 13.19 21.03 10.34
N ILE A 192 12.61 22.02 9.64
CA ILE A 192 11.40 22.71 10.11
C ILE A 192 10.23 21.71 10.23
N ILE A 193 10.00 20.90 9.20
CA ILE A 193 8.91 19.92 9.18
C ILE A 193 9.13 18.81 10.23
N LEU A 194 10.38 18.40 10.47
CA LEU A 194 10.74 17.44 11.52
C LEU A 194 10.45 18.03 12.90
N LYS A 195 10.89 19.26 13.18
CA LYS A 195 10.67 19.93 14.47
C LYS A 195 9.18 20.07 14.79
N ASP A 196 8.36 20.48 13.82
CA ASP A 196 6.92 20.65 14.06
C ASP A 196 6.24 19.33 14.47
N ARG A 197 6.54 18.23 13.76
CA ARG A 197 5.99 16.92 14.10
C ARG A 197 6.53 16.34 15.38
N PHE A 198 7.84 16.45 15.60
CA PHE A 198 8.46 15.91 16.80
C PHE A 198 8.04 16.67 18.05
N LYS A 199 7.78 17.98 17.95
CA LYS A 199 7.31 18.81 19.08
C LYS A 199 6.06 18.25 19.74
N ARG A 200 5.15 17.61 19.00
CA ARG A 200 3.91 17.04 19.55
C ARG A 200 4.10 15.64 20.16
N LYS A 201 5.15 14.92 19.76
CA LYS A 201 5.33 13.49 20.04
C LYS A 201 6.47 13.17 21.00
N TYR A 202 7.59 13.86 20.83
CA TYR A 202 8.86 13.52 21.47
C TYR A 202 9.34 14.62 22.42
N ASN A 203 10.18 14.22 23.37
CA ASN A 203 10.82 15.15 24.30
C ASN A 203 11.71 16.13 23.53
N SER A 204 11.51 17.44 23.76
CA SER A 204 12.23 18.50 23.05
C SER A 204 13.73 18.43 23.26
N LEU A 205 14.18 18.17 24.49
CA LEU A 205 15.60 18.09 24.80
C LEU A 205 16.27 16.99 23.96
N PHE A 206 15.62 15.83 23.88
CA PHE A 206 16.10 14.68 23.13
C PHE A 206 16.16 14.94 21.62
N PHE A 207 15.03 15.30 20.98
CA PHE A 207 15.00 15.36 19.52
C PHE A 207 15.81 16.56 18.98
N TYR A 208 15.92 17.67 19.70
CA TYR A 208 16.77 18.80 19.26
C TYR A 208 18.25 18.43 19.26
N GLN A 209 18.71 17.71 20.29
CA GLN A 209 20.09 17.23 20.34
C GLN A 209 20.34 16.19 19.25
N LEU A 210 19.40 15.26 19.07
CA LEU A 210 19.50 14.22 18.04
C LEU A 210 19.54 14.81 16.61
N LEU A 211 18.68 15.77 16.28
CA LEU A 211 18.68 16.38 14.94
C LEU A 211 19.99 17.12 14.65
N LYS A 212 20.51 17.87 15.63
CA LYS A 212 21.82 18.53 15.49
C LYS A 212 22.94 17.51 15.31
N TYR A 213 22.89 16.41 16.07
CA TYR A 213 23.83 15.31 15.97
C TYR A 213 23.83 14.68 14.56
N ILE A 214 22.65 14.32 14.04
CA ILE A 214 22.53 13.75 12.69
C ILE A 214 22.97 14.75 11.61
N LYS A 215 22.76 16.06 11.82
CA LYS A 215 23.18 17.13 10.90
C LYS A 215 24.70 17.27 10.79
N LEU A 216 25.47 16.71 11.73
CA LEU A 216 26.94 16.71 11.68
C LEU A 216 27.50 15.73 10.67
N LYS A 217 26.72 14.68 10.33
CA LYS A 217 27.18 13.64 9.40
C LYS A 217 27.57 14.27 8.06
N PRO A 218 28.85 14.23 7.69
CA PRO A 218 29.30 14.79 6.43
C PRO A 218 28.89 13.89 5.28
N LYS A 219 28.77 14.53 4.12
CA LYS A 219 28.62 13.87 2.84
C LYS A 219 29.88 13.06 2.49
N LYS A 220 29.72 11.86 1.91
CA LYS A 220 30.84 10.96 1.56
C LYS A 220 31.79 11.56 0.51
N GLU A 221 31.34 12.59 -0.21
CA GLU A 221 32.15 13.39 -1.12
C GLU A 221 33.41 13.98 -0.47
N ASN A 222 33.40 14.22 0.85
CA ASN A 222 34.54 14.77 1.57
C ASN A 222 35.20 13.69 2.45
N GLU A 223 36.17 12.98 1.89
CA GLU A 223 36.86 11.84 2.53
C GLU A 223 37.46 12.21 3.89
N LYS A 224 38.20 13.32 3.97
CA LYS A 224 38.84 13.78 5.22
C LYS A 224 37.83 13.98 6.35
N ARG A 225 36.67 14.58 6.06
CA ARG A 225 35.63 14.82 7.06
C ARG A 225 34.88 13.55 7.42
N TYR A 226 34.62 12.71 6.43
CA TYR A 226 33.98 11.43 6.66
C TYR A 226 34.84 10.54 7.56
N GLU A 227 36.16 10.54 7.38
CA GLU A 227 37.11 9.84 8.25
C GLU A 227 37.09 10.37 9.69
N ILE A 228 37.06 11.70 9.90
CA ILE A 228 36.89 12.30 11.23
C ILE A 228 35.59 11.84 11.87
N TRP A 229 34.49 11.85 11.12
CA TRP A 229 33.19 11.38 11.59
C TRP A 229 33.19 9.89 11.93
N GLU A 230 33.80 9.05 11.11
CA GLU A 230 33.94 7.61 11.38
C GLU A 230 34.77 7.36 12.64
N ASN A 231 35.84 8.10 12.86
CA ASN A 231 36.64 7.99 14.07
C ASN A 231 35.86 8.44 15.32
N LEU A 232 35.02 9.48 15.21
CA LEU A 232 34.08 9.84 16.28
C LEU A 232 33.06 8.73 16.56
N LEU A 233 32.61 8.02 15.53
CA LEU A 233 31.70 6.87 15.70
C LEU A 233 32.37 5.66 16.37
N LYS A 234 33.71 5.57 16.37
CA LYS A 234 34.45 4.51 17.08
C LYS A 234 34.60 4.79 18.58
N LEU A 235 34.41 6.04 19.03
CA LEU A 235 34.50 6.40 20.45
C LEU A 235 33.46 5.65 21.30
N ASN A 236 33.82 5.42 22.56
CA ASN A 236 32.89 4.84 23.53
C ASN A 236 31.71 5.79 23.77
N PHE A 237 30.58 5.26 24.23
CA PHE A 237 29.35 6.06 24.33
C PHE A 237 29.48 7.27 25.27
N LYS A 238 30.24 7.16 26.37
CA LYS A 238 30.37 8.24 27.36
C LYS A 238 31.17 9.41 26.79
N GLU A 239 32.33 9.13 26.19
CA GLU A 239 33.18 10.11 25.49
C GLU A 239 32.43 10.74 24.32
N TYR A 240 31.71 9.91 23.56
CA TYR A 240 30.91 10.39 22.46
C TYR A 240 29.83 11.38 22.90
N LYS A 241 29.16 11.07 24.02
CA LYS A 241 28.11 11.92 24.58
C LYS A 241 28.68 13.23 25.11
N SER A 242 29.85 13.22 25.76
CA SER A 242 30.50 14.46 26.24
C SER A 242 30.91 15.36 25.09
N VAL A 243 31.59 14.81 24.07
CA VAL A 243 32.02 15.57 22.87
C VAL A 243 30.82 16.18 22.14
N ASN A 244 29.71 15.44 21.98
CA ASN A 244 28.50 15.98 21.37
C ASN A 244 27.82 17.06 22.22
N LEU A 245 27.82 16.92 23.55
CA LEU A 245 27.23 17.90 24.45
C LEU A 245 28.03 19.21 24.45
N GLU A 246 29.37 19.10 24.45
CA GLU A 246 30.29 20.23 24.29
C GLU A 246 30.05 20.96 22.97
N TYR A 247 29.99 20.22 21.86
CA TYR A 247 29.68 20.79 20.56
C TYR A 247 28.29 21.45 20.50
N TYR A 248 27.28 20.85 21.14
CA TYR A 248 25.94 21.42 21.25
C TYR A 248 25.94 22.77 21.96
N LYS A 249 26.67 22.88 23.08
CA LYS A 249 26.84 24.12 23.86
C LYS A 249 27.57 25.18 23.05
N TYR A 250 28.63 24.81 22.34
CA TYR A 250 29.32 25.72 21.42
C TYR A 250 28.38 26.33 20.38
N ARG A 251 27.52 25.53 19.74
CA ARG A 251 26.55 26.05 18.74
C ARG A 251 25.48 26.97 19.32
N GLN A 252 25.28 26.99 20.64
CA GLN A 252 24.37 27.92 21.31
C GLN A 252 25.05 29.22 21.75
N HIS A 253 26.31 29.14 22.20
CA HIS A 253 27.01 30.25 22.85
C HIS A 253 28.23 30.79 22.09
N ASN A 254 28.63 30.15 20.98
CA ASN A 254 29.78 30.47 20.13
C ASN A 254 31.15 30.54 20.84
N THR A 255 31.31 29.96 22.03
CA THR A 255 32.55 29.99 22.81
C THR A 255 33.49 28.83 22.48
N ILE A 256 34.66 29.12 21.89
CA ILE A 256 35.62 28.10 21.39
C ILE A 256 36.60 27.62 22.48
N GLU A 257 36.92 28.47 23.46
CA GLU A 257 38.02 28.28 24.42
C GLU A 257 37.85 27.09 25.37
N THR A 258 36.64 26.55 25.51
CA THR A 258 36.31 25.46 26.45
C THR A 258 36.07 24.09 25.79
N LEU A 259 36.31 23.98 24.48
CA LEU A 259 36.04 22.75 23.72
C LEU A 259 37.24 21.78 23.76
N SER A 260 36.95 20.49 23.94
CA SER A 260 37.94 19.41 23.69
C SER A 260 38.45 19.44 22.25
N GLU A 261 39.64 18.87 22.01
CA GLU A 261 40.22 18.74 20.67
C GLU A 261 39.30 17.94 19.73
N GLU A 262 38.58 16.96 20.27
CA GLU A 262 37.55 16.19 19.55
C GLU A 262 36.35 17.06 19.15
N ALA A 263 35.90 17.96 20.04
CA ALA A 263 34.79 18.86 19.75
C ALA A 263 35.18 19.98 18.77
N LYS A 264 36.43 20.46 18.81
CA LYS A 264 36.95 21.44 17.84
C LYS A 264 36.93 20.87 16.41
N LYS A 265 37.21 19.57 16.23
CA LYS A 265 37.12 18.87 14.93
C LYS A 265 35.70 18.82 14.35
N LEU A 266 34.66 19.22 15.09
CA LEU A 266 33.28 19.29 14.61
C LEU A 266 32.86 20.69 14.11
N ILE A 267 33.69 21.72 14.30
CA ILE A 267 33.40 23.11 13.92
C ILE A 267 33.67 23.31 12.42
N TYR A 268 32.65 23.69 11.65
CA TYR A 268 32.79 23.95 10.21
C TYR A 268 32.01 25.20 9.78
N LYS A 269 32.64 26.07 8.98
CA LYS A 269 32.14 27.41 8.58
C LYS A 269 31.24 27.47 7.33
N THR A 270 31.09 26.39 6.57
CA THR A 270 30.46 26.45 5.24
C THR A 270 29.08 25.76 5.17
N GLU A 271 28.17 26.35 4.41
CA GLU A 271 26.87 25.78 4.06
C GLU A 271 27.06 24.57 3.13
N PHE A 272 26.89 23.37 3.68
CA PHE A 272 27.02 22.13 2.90
C PHE A 272 25.69 21.40 2.77
N ASN A 273 25.53 20.79 1.59
CA ASN A 273 24.55 19.74 1.34
C ASN A 273 24.63 18.66 2.44
N LYS A 274 23.50 18.38 3.07
CA LYS A 274 23.42 17.41 4.18
C LYS A 274 23.46 15.98 3.66
N TYR A 275 23.99 15.07 4.48
CA TYR A 275 24.01 13.64 4.16
C TYR A 275 22.59 13.12 3.94
N TYR A 276 21.70 13.36 4.91
CA TYR A 276 20.27 13.07 4.77
C TYR A 276 19.58 14.24 4.07
N GLY A 277 19.56 14.18 2.74
CA GLY A 277 18.92 15.19 1.88
C GLY A 277 17.39 15.07 1.76
N GLY A 278 16.82 13.98 2.26
CA GLY A 278 15.38 13.71 2.15
C GLY A 278 14.99 12.99 0.87
N HIS A 279 13.96 12.16 0.99
CA HIS A 279 13.38 11.37 -0.10
C HIS A 279 11.88 11.59 -0.28
N GLN A 280 11.33 12.66 0.30
CA GLN A 280 9.90 12.97 0.25
C GLN A 280 9.36 13.05 -1.18
N HIS A 281 10.10 13.66 -2.11
CA HIS A 281 9.67 13.75 -3.51
C HIS A 281 9.66 12.39 -4.21
N ARG A 282 10.57 11.47 -3.85
CA ARG A 282 10.61 10.10 -4.42
C ARG A 282 9.55 9.22 -3.78
N LEU A 283 9.62 9.08 -2.46
CA LEU A 283 8.79 8.16 -1.68
C LEU A 283 7.36 8.67 -1.49
N GLY A 284 7.15 9.98 -1.41
CA GLY A 284 5.82 10.56 -1.16
C GLY A 284 4.85 10.28 -2.30
N HIS A 285 5.28 10.49 -3.55
CA HIS A 285 4.46 10.15 -4.72
C HIS A 285 4.28 8.63 -4.85
N TYR A 286 5.35 7.86 -4.65
CA TYR A 286 5.32 6.40 -4.68
C TYR A 286 4.29 5.80 -3.70
N PHE A 287 4.41 6.13 -2.40
CA PHE A 287 3.52 5.56 -1.38
C PHE A 287 2.08 6.05 -1.50
N ARG A 288 1.88 7.33 -1.84
CA ARG A 288 0.52 7.87 -2.03
C ARG A 288 -0.19 7.15 -3.17
N HIS A 289 0.51 6.92 -4.29
CA HIS A 289 -0.09 6.24 -5.42
C HIS A 289 -0.33 4.76 -5.13
N LEU A 290 0.64 4.06 -4.52
CA LEU A 290 0.47 2.66 -4.13
C LEU A 290 -0.68 2.47 -3.14
N PHE A 291 -0.79 3.35 -2.15
CA PHE A 291 -1.90 3.35 -1.19
C PHE A 291 -3.23 3.56 -1.89
N GLN A 292 -3.31 4.48 -2.86
CA GLN A 292 -4.51 4.71 -3.63
C GLN A 292 -4.90 3.49 -4.48
N CYS A 293 -3.94 2.75 -5.05
CA CYS A 293 -4.20 1.51 -5.79
C CYS A 293 -4.88 0.46 -4.89
N TYR A 294 -4.31 0.22 -3.70
CA TYR A 294 -4.91 -0.72 -2.75
C TYR A 294 -6.26 -0.22 -2.20
N LYS A 295 -6.43 1.10 -2.01
CA LYS A 295 -7.73 1.66 -1.62
C LYS A 295 -8.80 1.46 -2.69
N TYR A 296 -8.48 1.77 -3.94
CA TYR A 296 -9.38 1.58 -5.07
C TYR A 296 -9.85 0.13 -5.15
N LEU A 297 -8.91 -0.81 -5.04
CA LEU A 297 -9.20 -2.24 -4.97
C LEU A 297 -10.05 -2.64 -3.74
N ASN A 298 -9.65 -2.20 -2.55
CA ASN A 298 -10.23 -2.70 -1.30
C ASN A 298 -11.67 -2.27 -1.09
N TYR A 299 -11.96 -1.02 -1.44
CA TYR A 299 -13.27 -0.40 -1.20
C TYR A 299 -14.22 -0.53 -2.40
N ASP A 300 -13.82 -1.23 -3.47
CA ASP A 300 -14.72 -1.58 -4.56
C ASP A 300 -15.93 -2.38 -4.05
N SER A 301 -17.12 -2.03 -4.54
CA SER A 301 -18.38 -2.61 -4.06
C SER A 301 -18.80 -3.86 -4.82
N ASP A 302 -18.30 -4.04 -6.03
CA ASP A 302 -18.77 -5.04 -7.00
C ASP A 302 -17.87 -6.29 -6.98
N LEU A 303 -16.61 -6.17 -6.55
CA LEU A 303 -15.70 -7.30 -6.37
C LEU A 303 -15.97 -8.14 -5.12
N THR A 304 -15.83 -9.46 -5.28
CA THR A 304 -15.77 -10.42 -4.17
C THR A 304 -14.43 -10.34 -3.44
N GLU A 305 -14.37 -10.82 -2.20
CA GLU A 305 -13.12 -10.83 -1.41
C GLU A 305 -12.00 -11.70 -2.05
N ASN A 306 -12.39 -12.77 -2.77
CA ASN A 306 -11.43 -13.60 -3.50
C ASN A 306 -10.82 -12.85 -4.69
N GLU A 307 -11.64 -12.12 -5.45
CA GLU A 307 -11.16 -11.28 -6.55
C GLU A 307 -10.28 -10.15 -6.02
N LYS A 308 -10.69 -9.49 -4.93
CA LYS A 308 -9.86 -8.47 -4.28
C LYS A 308 -8.50 -9.01 -3.90
N TYR A 309 -8.46 -10.16 -3.24
CA TYR A 309 -7.20 -10.80 -2.86
C TYR A 309 -6.36 -11.16 -4.09
N PHE A 310 -6.98 -11.64 -5.17
CA PHE A 310 -6.29 -11.93 -6.43
C PHE A 310 -5.60 -10.68 -7.03
N TYR A 311 -6.33 -9.58 -7.25
CA TYR A 311 -5.72 -8.35 -7.78
C TYR A 311 -4.70 -7.74 -6.80
N GLY A 312 -4.95 -7.81 -5.49
CA GLY A 312 -4.01 -7.35 -4.48
C GLY A 312 -2.70 -8.15 -4.51
N LYS A 313 -2.79 -9.47 -4.72
CA LYS A 313 -1.62 -10.32 -4.97
C LYS A 313 -0.91 -9.93 -6.26
N THR A 314 -1.63 -9.61 -7.33
CA THR A 314 -1.06 -9.11 -8.59
C THR A 314 -0.28 -7.81 -8.41
N LEU A 315 -0.83 -6.85 -7.66
CA LEU A 315 -0.14 -5.61 -7.32
C LEU A 315 1.09 -5.87 -6.44
N ARG A 316 0.98 -6.74 -5.43
CA ARG A 316 2.12 -7.15 -4.59
C ARG A 316 3.24 -7.78 -5.40
N ALA A 317 2.93 -8.59 -6.42
CA ALA A 317 3.92 -9.22 -7.28
C ALA A 317 4.77 -8.21 -8.07
N GLN A 318 4.31 -6.97 -8.23
CA GLN A 318 5.10 -5.90 -8.84
C GLN A 318 6.17 -5.32 -7.91
N LEU A 319 6.01 -5.46 -6.59
CA LEU A 319 6.87 -4.84 -5.58
C LEU A 319 8.16 -5.65 -5.36
N SER A 320 9.31 -4.97 -5.40
CA SER A 320 10.57 -5.58 -4.98
C SER A 320 10.65 -5.76 -3.46
N THR A 321 11.57 -6.62 -3.01
CA THR A 321 11.83 -6.84 -1.59
C THR A 321 12.18 -5.55 -0.83
N TYR A 322 12.96 -4.64 -1.44
CA TYR A 322 13.31 -3.37 -0.81
C TYR A 322 12.14 -2.39 -0.76
N GLU A 323 11.24 -2.44 -1.74
CA GLU A 323 9.98 -1.71 -1.70
C GLU A 323 9.10 -2.22 -0.56
N GLN A 324 8.92 -3.54 -0.44
CA GLN A 324 8.19 -4.15 0.69
C GLN A 324 8.82 -3.78 2.04
N ALA A 325 10.16 -3.73 2.13
CA ALA A 325 10.86 -3.32 3.35
C ALA A 325 10.60 -1.85 3.70
N LEU A 326 10.61 -0.97 2.71
CA LEU A 326 10.29 0.44 2.93
C LEU A 326 8.80 0.66 3.24
N ILE A 327 7.89 -0.13 2.64
CA ILE A 327 6.46 -0.15 3.00
C ILE A 327 6.30 -0.54 4.47
N PHE A 328 6.98 -1.61 4.91
CA PHE A 328 6.95 -2.05 6.31
C PHE A 328 7.40 -0.95 7.27
N ILE A 329 8.53 -0.29 6.99
CA ILE A 329 9.01 0.83 7.83
C ILE A 329 8.04 2.02 7.77
N ASN A 330 7.50 2.33 6.58
CA ASN A 330 6.51 3.39 6.43
C ASN A 330 5.24 3.11 7.24
N SER A 331 4.73 1.88 7.20
CA SER A 331 3.44 1.50 7.80
C SER A 331 3.46 1.48 9.32
N ILE A 332 4.62 1.21 9.93
CA ILE A 332 4.82 1.32 11.39
C ILE A 332 5.22 2.73 11.85
N SER A 333 5.74 3.55 10.93
CA SER A 333 5.98 4.97 11.18
C SER A 333 4.68 5.77 11.16
N SER A 334 4.70 6.95 11.77
CA SER A 334 3.57 7.87 11.78
C SER A 334 3.13 8.40 10.41
N LEU A 335 3.93 8.19 9.37
CA LEU A 335 3.61 8.57 8.00
C LEU A 335 2.68 7.59 7.29
N GLY A 336 2.70 6.31 7.70
CA GLY A 336 2.00 5.22 7.02
C GLY A 336 1.05 4.44 7.92
N GLN A 337 0.75 4.90 9.14
CA GLN A 337 -0.14 4.17 10.06
C GLN A 337 -1.51 3.83 9.45
N LYS A 338 -1.98 4.62 8.48
CA LYS A 338 -3.22 4.37 7.72
C LYS A 338 -3.25 3.05 6.95
N TRP A 339 -2.09 2.46 6.65
CA TRP A 339 -2.01 1.15 6.02
C TRP A 339 -2.58 0.02 6.90
N GLU A 340 -2.48 0.15 8.22
CA GLU A 340 -2.85 -0.92 9.16
C GLU A 340 -3.24 -0.42 10.55
N LEU A 341 -2.36 0.38 11.19
CA LEU A 341 -2.43 0.70 12.62
C LEU A 341 -3.60 1.62 12.96
N THR A 342 -3.92 2.55 12.06
CA THR A 342 -5.05 3.50 12.16
C THR A 342 -5.78 3.54 10.81
N PRO A 343 -6.43 2.44 10.41
CA PRO A 343 -6.96 2.30 9.07
C PRO A 343 -8.22 3.17 8.88
N GLU A 344 -8.57 3.47 7.63
CA GLU A 344 -9.71 4.33 7.27
C GLU A 344 -11.03 3.53 7.32
N ILE A 345 -11.50 3.26 8.54
CA ILE A 345 -12.68 2.42 8.82
C ILE A 345 -13.96 3.01 8.21
N ASP A 346 -14.06 4.34 8.11
CA ASP A 346 -15.25 5.05 7.61
C ASP A 346 -15.60 4.72 6.15
N LEU A 347 -14.63 4.17 5.40
CA LEU A 347 -14.82 3.76 4.00
C LEU A 347 -15.40 2.34 3.86
N LEU A 348 -15.50 1.58 4.95
CA LEU A 348 -16.07 0.24 4.92
C LEU A 348 -17.60 0.29 4.79
N LYS A 349 -18.16 -0.66 4.03
CA LYS A 349 -19.61 -0.90 4.02
C LYS A 349 -20.09 -1.21 5.44
N LYS A 350 -21.27 -0.70 5.82
CA LYS A 350 -21.89 -0.98 7.12
C LYS A 350 -21.89 -2.50 7.38
N HIS A 351 -21.49 -2.90 8.60
CA HIS A 351 -21.33 -4.30 9.04
C HIS A 351 -20.13 -5.09 8.47
N SER A 352 -19.24 -4.45 7.69
CA SER A 352 -17.97 -5.10 7.31
C SER A 352 -17.04 -5.25 8.52
N ASP A 353 -16.29 -6.34 8.57
CA ASP A 353 -15.23 -6.52 9.55
C ASP A 353 -14.17 -5.41 9.41
N ILE A 354 -13.78 -4.81 10.54
CA ILE A 354 -12.70 -3.81 10.63
C ILE A 354 -11.39 -4.40 10.10
N ALA A 355 -11.17 -5.70 10.23
CA ALA A 355 -10.02 -6.40 9.66
C ALA A 355 -9.90 -6.18 8.13
N ASN A 356 -11.00 -5.90 7.42
CA ASN A 356 -10.96 -5.61 5.98
C ASN A 356 -10.35 -4.24 5.63
N SER A 357 -10.17 -3.35 6.60
CA SER A 357 -9.50 -2.05 6.41
C SER A 357 -7.97 -2.13 6.60
N LYS A 358 -7.47 -3.25 7.12
CA LYS A 358 -6.05 -3.53 7.38
C LYS A 358 -5.36 -4.06 6.12
N LEU A 359 -4.86 -3.15 5.28
CA LEU A 359 -4.40 -3.46 3.93
C LEU A 359 -3.14 -4.33 3.91
N ILE A 360 -2.19 -4.11 4.84
CA ILE A 360 -0.92 -4.87 4.88
C ILE A 360 -1.21 -6.34 5.14
N THR A 361 -2.02 -6.60 6.16
CA THR A 361 -2.40 -7.96 6.57
C THR A 361 -3.32 -8.60 5.53
N LYS A 362 -4.37 -7.90 5.08
CA LYS A 362 -5.36 -8.43 4.13
C LYS A 362 -4.73 -8.93 2.83
N TYR A 363 -3.79 -8.17 2.26
CA TYR A 363 -3.16 -8.51 0.97
C TYR A 363 -1.77 -9.13 1.12
N ASN A 364 -1.32 -9.40 2.37
CA ASN A 364 0.01 -9.88 2.68
C ASN A 364 1.12 -9.06 1.98
N ILE A 365 0.99 -7.73 1.97
CA ILE A 365 1.80 -6.80 1.13
C ILE A 365 3.31 -7.02 1.32
N ILE A 366 3.72 -7.35 2.55
CA ILE A 366 5.11 -7.52 2.96
C ILE A 366 5.55 -8.99 3.07
N LYS A 367 4.87 -9.90 2.36
CA LYS A 367 5.13 -11.36 2.42
C LYS A 367 6.55 -11.76 2.03
N ASN A 368 7.18 -11.06 1.07
CA ASN A 368 8.48 -11.43 0.50
C ASN A 368 9.67 -10.77 1.23
N LEU A 369 9.48 -10.36 2.49
CA LEU A 369 10.58 -9.89 3.32
C LEU A 369 11.49 -11.06 3.74
N PRO A 370 12.81 -10.98 3.49
CA PRO A 370 13.73 -12.07 3.77
C PRO A 370 14.08 -12.17 5.26
N GLY A 371 14.48 -13.37 5.68
CA GLY A 371 14.94 -13.66 7.05
C GLY A 371 13.81 -13.56 8.06
N HIS A 372 14.09 -13.24 9.33
CA HIS A 372 13.08 -12.98 10.39
C HIS A 372 13.10 -11.55 10.94
N HIS A 373 14.10 -10.76 10.54
CA HIS A 373 14.31 -9.40 11.04
C HIS A 373 15.04 -8.52 10.02
N LEU A 374 14.80 -7.21 10.10
CA LEU A 374 15.58 -6.19 9.40
C LEU A 374 16.42 -5.44 10.45
N LEU A 375 17.71 -5.79 10.58
CA LEU A 375 18.64 -5.21 11.58
C LEU A 375 18.15 -5.29 13.04
N GLY A 376 17.54 -6.42 13.41
CA GLY A 376 16.97 -6.65 14.74
C GLY A 376 15.51 -6.23 14.87
N ILE A 377 14.96 -5.47 13.91
CA ILE A 377 13.52 -5.18 13.86
C ILE A 377 12.79 -6.44 13.38
N ARG A 378 12.12 -7.12 14.30
CA ARG A 378 11.37 -8.35 14.01
C ARG A 378 10.01 -8.00 13.41
N TYR A 379 9.87 -8.10 12.10
CA TYR A 379 8.64 -7.71 11.41
C TYR A 379 7.39 -8.47 11.92
N LYS A 380 7.53 -9.74 12.34
CA LYS A 380 6.43 -10.56 12.91
C LYS A 380 5.92 -10.04 14.26
N SER A 381 6.73 -9.23 14.96
CA SER A 381 6.28 -8.54 16.19
C SER A 381 5.29 -7.41 15.89
N TYR A 382 5.32 -6.87 14.67
CA TYR A 382 4.45 -5.79 14.21
C TYR A 382 3.28 -6.31 13.35
N TYR A 383 3.49 -7.37 12.58
CA TYR A 383 2.48 -7.96 11.71
C TYR A 383 2.44 -9.48 11.91
N PRO A 384 1.84 -9.97 13.02
CA PRO A 384 1.80 -11.40 13.32
C PRO A 384 0.88 -12.19 12.40
N GLU A 385 -0.09 -11.54 11.75
CA GLU A 385 -1.11 -12.17 10.90
C GLU A 385 -0.69 -12.26 9.42
N VAL A 386 0.42 -11.62 9.04
CA VAL A 386 0.96 -11.73 7.67
C VAL A 386 1.58 -13.10 7.47
N LYS A 387 1.23 -13.75 6.36
CA LYS A 387 1.81 -15.03 5.94
C LYS A 387 3.11 -14.80 5.19
N TYR A 388 4.24 -14.92 5.88
CA TYR A 388 5.58 -14.72 5.29
C TYR A 388 6.04 -15.93 4.48
N GLU A 389 6.83 -15.67 3.44
CA GLU A 389 7.36 -16.73 2.55
C GLU A 389 8.29 -17.72 3.26
N THR A 390 8.92 -17.32 4.37
CA THR A 390 9.78 -18.20 5.19
C THR A 390 9.01 -19.22 6.02
N GLU A 391 7.67 -19.19 6.01
CA GLU A 391 6.78 -20.08 6.77
C GLU A 391 6.04 -21.09 5.88
N GLU A 392 6.22 -20.99 4.55
CA GLU A 392 5.77 -21.96 3.54
C GLU A 392 6.89 -22.94 3.21
#